data_AF-A0A0L6WV79-F1
#
_entry.id   AF-A0A0L6WV79-F1
#
_cell.length_a   1.000
_cell.length_b   1.000
_cell.length_c   1.000
_cell.angle_alpha   90.00
_cell.angle_beta   90.00
_cell.angle_gamma   90.00
#
_symmetry.space_group_name_H-M   'P 1'
#
loop_
_entity.id
_entity.type
_entity.pdbx_description
1 polymer ?
#
loop_
_entity_poly.entity_id
_entity_poly.type
_entity_poly.pdbx_seq_one_letter_code
_entity_poly.pdbx_strand_id
1 'polypeptide(L)'
;MVWLDGKPTLVKTLAWPADDPDLSWEGRCRHAWSVLDDQILSWRAFPFLEKPRTVIYMANTTSARDTPIDTITLERVAELEYAAHCIEIVPDVGFVTAEWRTDSGVHFRAHSGTGELLRERQCPARASYGGLSVLGTTVSLCVTSTDPISPHWRRSRYLRNCRLDYDPRDLPDNLVAETIVTWNADSGDLQEEEPLMFSHGEHTTWDSISHFLGQTSTSTLSPLTVHDHDCGSRITILKNEFLSGDIPSVATTQDPPGMYSTWKYPDHARTLNFRVPGFPCVAATRVLVFRKDIRAERTMVFVLDFDQSLLASLLSKQPSERADWNAQLVEACAEVKVVTRRFYCNLDGEVEDQEYPLPQRAPPEWEAHLDIVLKDEDEDDMDDSDSDSDALPSGLEYDEAPEEHREPVPFGYVQTTLRLEGVAEAERLALTQHAVIELPELTKNGRVFYCD
;
A
#
# COMPACT_ATOMS: atom_id res chain seq x y z
N MET A 1 -1.43 0.20 22.42
CA MET A 1 -0.54 -0.85 21.88
C MET A 1 -1.43 -2.08 21.69
N VAL A 2 -1.88 -2.34 20.46
CA VAL A 2 -3.34 -2.41 20.19
C VAL A 2 -3.70 -3.38 19.03
N TRP A 3 -2.73 -3.97 18.31
CA TRP A 3 -3.02 -4.85 17.14
C TRP A 3 -2.57 -6.29 17.32
N LEU A 4 -1.99 -6.63 18.49
CA LEU A 4 -1.28 -7.89 18.72
C LEU A 4 -2.20 -9.12 18.87
N ASP A 5 -3.49 -8.92 19.16
CA ASP A 5 -4.45 -10.04 19.18
C ASP A 5 -4.97 -10.38 17.76
N GLY A 6 -4.64 -9.54 16.78
CA GLY A 6 -5.10 -9.68 15.39
C GLY A 6 -6.62 -9.64 15.22
N LYS A 7 -7.37 -9.32 16.27
CA LYS A 7 -8.82 -9.41 16.30
C LYS A 7 -9.40 -8.01 16.37
N PRO A 8 -10.30 -7.64 15.43
CA PRO A 8 -11.00 -6.38 15.53
C PRO A 8 -11.81 -6.31 16.84
N THR A 9 -11.60 -5.26 17.63
CA THR A 9 -12.37 -4.98 18.84
C THR A 9 -13.76 -4.44 18.50
N LEU A 10 -13.87 -3.80 17.33
CA LEU A 10 -15.11 -3.24 16.79
C LEU A 10 -15.12 -3.36 15.26
N VAL A 11 -16.27 -3.76 14.72
CA VAL A 11 -16.49 -3.80 13.27
C VAL A 11 -17.72 -2.97 12.95
N LYS A 12 -17.57 -2.05 11.99
CA LYS A 12 -18.69 -1.25 11.47
C LYS A 12 -18.88 -1.50 9.98
N THR A 13 -20.11 -1.40 9.52
CA THR A 13 -20.44 -1.44 8.09
C THR A 13 -20.07 -0.12 7.45
N LEU A 14 -19.41 -0.13 6.29
CA LEU A 14 -19.18 1.06 5.46
C LEU A 14 -20.12 0.99 4.26
N ALA A 15 -21.10 1.88 4.21
CA ALA A 15 -22.19 1.83 3.24
C ALA A 15 -22.22 3.08 2.35
N TRP A 16 -22.74 2.89 1.15
CA TRP A 16 -23.13 4.00 0.29
C TRP A 16 -24.37 4.73 0.83
N PRO A 17 -24.59 6.01 0.46
CA PRO A 17 -25.85 6.68 0.75
C PRO A 17 -27.00 5.99 0.01
N ALA A 18 -28.14 5.86 0.69
CA ALA A 18 -29.34 5.27 0.09
C ALA A 18 -29.90 6.18 -1.02
N ASP A 19 -30.46 5.56 -2.05
CA ASP A 19 -31.22 6.23 -3.13
C ASP A 19 -30.44 7.30 -3.92
N ASP A 20 -29.10 7.27 -3.94
CA ASP A 20 -28.32 8.20 -4.77
C ASP A 20 -28.37 7.77 -6.26
N PRO A 21 -28.93 8.59 -7.16
CA PRO A 21 -29.09 8.24 -8.57
C PRO A 21 -27.75 8.03 -9.28
N ASP A 22 -26.67 8.69 -8.83
CA ASP A 22 -25.36 8.60 -9.46
C ASP A 22 -24.66 7.28 -9.13
N LEU A 23 -25.09 6.60 -8.07
CA LEU A 23 -24.62 5.26 -7.75
C LEU A 23 -25.19 4.19 -8.69
N SER A 24 -26.44 4.40 -9.11
CA SER A 24 -27.15 3.52 -10.05
C SER A 24 -26.80 3.75 -11.53
N TRP A 25 -25.95 4.74 -11.84
CA TRP A 25 -25.59 5.08 -13.21
C TRP A 25 -24.76 3.99 -13.89
N GLU A 26 -25.30 3.40 -14.97
CA GLU A 26 -24.67 2.32 -15.74
C GLU A 26 -23.73 2.81 -16.86
N GLY A 27 -23.72 4.13 -17.15
CA GLY A 27 -22.84 4.69 -18.17
C GLY A 27 -21.38 4.75 -17.74
N ARG A 28 -20.49 5.02 -18.71
CA ARG A 28 -19.06 5.17 -18.42
C ARG A 28 -18.81 6.37 -17.51
N CYS A 29 -18.17 6.11 -16.38
CA CYS A 29 -17.65 7.12 -15.47
C CYS A 29 -16.22 6.74 -15.07
N ARG A 30 -15.46 7.73 -14.59
CA ARG A 30 -14.21 7.49 -13.86
C ARG A 30 -14.54 7.44 -12.39
N HIS A 31 -13.88 6.57 -11.63
CA HIS A 31 -14.02 6.53 -10.20
C HIS A 31 -12.72 6.05 -9.56
N ALA A 32 -12.44 6.52 -8.35
CA ALA A 32 -11.35 6.03 -7.53
C ALA A 32 -11.64 6.32 -6.05
N TRP A 33 -10.71 5.89 -5.20
CA TRP A 33 -10.72 6.12 -3.77
C TRP A 33 -9.48 6.90 -3.37
N SER A 34 -9.61 7.69 -2.31
CA SER A 34 -8.52 8.28 -1.57
C SER A 34 -8.75 7.99 -0.09
N VAL A 35 -7.71 7.56 0.62
CA VAL A 35 -7.78 7.25 2.05
C VAL A 35 -6.60 7.91 2.73
N LEU A 36 -6.87 8.79 3.69
CA LEU A 36 -5.85 9.56 4.40
C LEU A 36 -6.33 9.91 5.81
N ASP A 37 -5.53 9.66 6.83
CA ASP A 37 -5.79 9.98 8.24
C ASP A 37 -7.24 9.63 8.68
N ASP A 38 -7.65 8.37 8.46
CA ASP A 38 -9.01 7.85 8.77
C ASP A 38 -10.18 8.50 7.98
N GLN A 39 -9.88 9.37 7.03
CA GLN A 39 -10.84 9.87 6.08
C GLN A 39 -10.85 8.99 4.83
N ILE A 40 -12.06 8.75 4.32
CA ILE A 40 -12.30 7.99 3.11
C ILE A 40 -13.00 8.93 2.14
N LEU A 41 -12.48 9.06 0.94
CA LEU A 41 -13.09 9.79 -0.16
C LEU A 41 -13.29 8.84 -1.32
N SER A 42 -14.50 8.81 -1.85
CA SER A 42 -14.82 8.21 -3.14
C SER A 42 -15.30 9.27 -4.09
N TRP A 43 -14.94 9.16 -5.36
CA TRP A 43 -15.43 10.10 -6.36
C TRP A 43 -15.85 9.40 -7.64
N ARG A 44 -16.81 10.00 -8.33
CA ARG A 44 -17.29 9.55 -9.64
C ARG A 44 -17.35 10.74 -10.59
N ALA A 45 -16.52 10.75 -11.63
CA ALA A 45 -16.53 11.76 -12.68
C ALA A 45 -17.25 11.24 -13.92
N PHE A 46 -18.08 12.11 -14.50
CA PHE A 46 -18.97 11.81 -15.63
C PHE A 46 -18.58 12.65 -16.86
N PRO A 47 -17.46 12.35 -17.53
CA PRO A 47 -16.92 13.20 -18.60
C PRO A 47 -17.76 13.20 -19.88
N PHE A 48 -18.64 12.21 -20.07
CA PHE A 48 -19.42 12.02 -21.31
C PHE A 48 -20.87 12.53 -21.23
N LEU A 49 -21.24 13.20 -20.13
CA LEU A 49 -22.55 13.86 -20.04
C LEU A 49 -22.54 15.16 -20.84
N GLU A 50 -23.74 15.65 -21.21
CA GLU A 50 -23.90 16.97 -21.83
C GLU A 50 -23.26 18.09 -20.99
N LYS A 51 -23.33 17.93 -19.66
CA LYS A 51 -22.61 18.73 -18.68
C LYS A 51 -21.69 17.82 -17.88
N PRO A 52 -20.38 17.78 -18.20
CA PRO A 52 -19.41 17.02 -17.42
C PRO A 52 -19.42 17.48 -15.96
N ARG A 53 -19.36 16.52 -15.04
CA ARG A 53 -19.40 16.79 -13.59
C ARG A 53 -18.70 15.70 -12.79
N THR A 54 -18.43 15.98 -11.53
CA THR A 54 -17.87 15.01 -10.58
C THR A 54 -18.62 15.03 -9.28
N VAL A 55 -18.99 13.86 -8.77
CA VAL A 55 -19.66 13.70 -7.48
C VAL A 55 -18.68 13.11 -6.49
N ILE A 56 -18.66 13.65 -5.28
CA ILE A 56 -17.71 13.30 -4.23
C ILE A 56 -18.47 12.81 -3.01
N TYR A 57 -18.02 11.69 -2.48
CA TYR A 57 -18.52 11.06 -1.27
C TYR A 57 -17.41 10.99 -0.24
N MET A 58 -17.70 11.32 1.02
CA MET A 58 -16.71 11.24 2.10
C MET A 58 -17.28 10.57 3.34
N ALA A 59 -16.41 9.94 4.11
CA ALA A 59 -16.68 9.45 5.45
C ALA A 59 -15.45 9.64 6.35
N ASN A 60 -15.67 9.82 7.65
CA ASN A 60 -14.62 9.91 8.65
C ASN A 60 -14.80 8.76 9.65
N THR A 61 -13.85 7.82 9.68
CA THR A 61 -13.97 6.63 10.53
C THR A 61 -13.69 6.94 11.99
N THR A 62 -12.78 7.86 12.31
CA THR A 62 -12.47 8.27 13.70
C THR A 62 -13.71 8.78 14.43
N SER A 63 -14.43 9.73 13.82
CA SER A 63 -15.64 10.31 14.41
C SER A 63 -16.75 9.28 14.59
N ALA A 64 -16.81 8.29 13.69
CA ALA A 64 -17.82 7.26 13.73
C ALA A 64 -17.52 6.19 14.78
N ARG A 65 -16.24 5.92 15.10
CA ARG A 65 -15.82 4.88 16.04
C ARG A 65 -16.57 4.93 17.38
N ASP A 66 -16.61 6.11 18.00
CA ASP A 66 -17.19 6.31 19.34
C ASP A 66 -18.72 6.47 19.33
N THR A 67 -19.33 6.50 18.15
CA THR A 67 -20.79 6.55 18.04
C THR A 67 -21.40 5.15 18.20
N PRO A 68 -22.62 5.03 18.76
CA PRO A 68 -23.31 3.74 18.87
C PRO A 68 -23.88 3.23 17.53
N ILE A 69 -23.55 3.87 16.41
CA ILE A 69 -24.07 3.54 15.09
C ILE A 69 -23.20 2.45 14.46
N ASP A 70 -23.81 1.33 14.05
CA ASP A 70 -23.10 0.19 13.46
C ASP A 70 -22.72 0.39 11.98
N THR A 71 -23.17 1.49 11.38
CA THR A 71 -22.96 1.82 9.96
C THR A 71 -22.38 3.22 9.80
N ILE A 72 -21.29 3.29 9.07
CA ILE A 72 -20.66 4.51 8.57
C ILE A 72 -21.16 4.68 7.15
N THR A 73 -21.92 5.74 6.91
CA THR A 73 -22.44 6.04 5.58
C THR A 73 -21.52 7.05 4.90
N LEU A 74 -21.13 6.78 3.66
CA LEU A 74 -20.49 7.75 2.78
C LEU A 74 -21.49 8.87 2.48
N GLU A 75 -21.14 10.10 2.79
CA GLU A 75 -22.00 11.25 2.54
C GLU A 75 -21.63 11.91 1.22
N ARG A 76 -22.63 12.24 0.38
CA ARG A 76 -22.40 13.06 -0.81
C ARG A 76 -22.10 14.49 -0.37
N VAL A 77 -20.83 14.87 -0.37
CA VAL A 77 -20.37 16.16 0.17
C VAL A 77 -20.27 17.26 -0.88
N ALA A 78 -20.06 16.89 -2.15
CA ALA A 78 -19.86 17.87 -3.21
C ALA A 78 -20.25 17.36 -4.59
N GLU A 79 -20.64 18.31 -5.45
CA GLU A 79 -20.77 18.12 -6.90
C GLU A 79 -20.03 19.24 -7.63
N LEU A 80 -19.03 18.86 -8.42
CA LEU A 80 -18.19 19.77 -9.19
C LEU A 80 -18.72 19.89 -10.61
N GLU A 81 -18.74 21.10 -11.15
CA GLU A 81 -19.22 21.42 -12.51
C GLU A 81 -18.23 21.02 -13.63
N TYR A 82 -17.30 20.11 -13.34
CA TYR A 82 -16.33 19.58 -14.29
C TYR A 82 -16.01 18.12 -13.96
N ALA A 83 -15.49 17.39 -14.94
CA ALA A 83 -15.07 16.00 -14.77
C ALA A 83 -13.58 15.94 -14.38
N ALA A 84 -13.31 15.73 -13.09
CA ALA A 84 -11.96 15.54 -12.59
C ALA A 84 -11.32 14.26 -13.17
N HIS A 85 -9.99 14.26 -13.20
CA HIS A 85 -9.20 13.11 -13.64
C HIS A 85 -8.59 12.37 -12.44
N CYS A 86 -8.16 13.11 -11.42
CA CYS A 86 -7.75 12.58 -10.12
C CYS A 86 -8.31 13.45 -9.00
N ILE A 87 -8.58 12.83 -7.86
CA ILE A 87 -8.95 13.51 -6.62
C ILE A 87 -8.28 12.82 -5.45
N GLU A 88 -7.61 13.57 -4.58
CA GLU A 88 -7.00 13.07 -3.36
C GLU A 88 -7.37 13.95 -2.15
N ILE A 89 -7.51 13.33 -0.99
CA ILE A 89 -7.68 14.03 0.29
C ILE A 89 -6.39 14.81 0.58
N VAL A 90 -6.53 16.04 1.06
CA VAL A 90 -5.40 16.84 1.55
C VAL A 90 -5.69 17.27 2.98
N PRO A 91 -4.82 16.93 3.95
CA PRO A 91 -4.98 17.25 5.37
C PRO A 91 -5.17 18.75 5.57
N ASP A 92 -6.04 19.12 6.52
CA ASP A 92 -6.38 20.50 6.88
C ASP A 92 -6.94 21.40 5.76
N VAL A 93 -7.03 20.89 4.52
CA VAL A 93 -7.59 21.60 3.36
C VAL A 93 -8.95 21.03 2.99
N GLY A 94 -9.04 19.71 2.80
CA GLY A 94 -10.20 19.01 2.26
C GLY A 94 -9.76 18.03 1.18
N PHE A 95 -9.87 18.41 -0.09
CA PHE A 95 -9.39 17.59 -1.19
C PHE A 95 -8.85 18.43 -2.36
N VAL A 96 -7.96 17.84 -3.15
CA VAL A 96 -7.44 18.43 -4.38
C VAL A 96 -7.90 17.62 -5.58
N THR A 97 -8.27 18.32 -6.64
CA THR A 97 -8.57 17.73 -7.94
C THR A 97 -7.50 18.10 -8.96
N ALA A 98 -7.19 17.18 -9.87
CA ALA A 98 -6.48 17.47 -11.10
C ALA A 98 -7.41 17.26 -12.29
N GLU A 99 -7.53 18.27 -13.13
CA GLU A 99 -8.28 18.23 -14.38
C GLU A 99 -7.33 18.53 -15.55
N TRP A 100 -7.26 17.61 -16.51
CA TRP A 100 -6.63 17.89 -17.78
C TRP A 100 -7.56 18.66 -18.72
N ARG A 101 -7.02 19.69 -19.37
CA ARG A 101 -7.66 20.44 -20.44
C ARG A 101 -6.72 20.55 -21.64
N THR A 102 -7.19 20.08 -22.79
CA THR A 102 -6.40 20.01 -24.04
C THR A 102 -5.71 21.32 -24.42
N ASP A 103 -6.36 22.46 -24.15
CA ASP A 103 -5.88 23.78 -24.56
C ASP A 103 -5.05 24.50 -23.49
N SER A 104 -5.03 23.99 -22.25
CA SER A 104 -4.48 24.73 -21.10
C SER A 104 -3.62 23.89 -20.14
N GLY A 105 -3.50 22.58 -20.36
CA GLY A 105 -2.70 21.68 -19.53
C GLY A 105 -3.46 21.20 -18.30
N VAL A 106 -2.75 21.06 -17.17
CA VAL A 106 -3.32 20.55 -15.91
C VAL A 106 -3.85 21.72 -15.08
N HIS A 107 -5.08 21.59 -14.58
CA HIS A 107 -5.66 22.46 -13.58
C HIS A 107 -5.72 21.73 -12.25
N PHE A 108 -4.97 22.22 -11.26
CA PHE A 108 -5.10 21.81 -9.88
C PHE A 108 -6.11 22.70 -9.17
N ARG A 109 -7.03 22.12 -8.42
CA ARG A 109 -7.99 22.86 -7.59
C ARG A 109 -8.07 22.28 -6.20
N ALA A 110 -7.94 23.13 -5.20
CA ALA A 110 -8.12 22.78 -3.80
C ALA A 110 -9.53 23.16 -3.39
N HIS A 111 -10.21 22.24 -2.72
CA HIS A 111 -11.56 22.41 -2.24
C HIS A 111 -11.61 22.15 -0.74
N SER A 112 -12.54 22.83 -0.07
CA SER A 112 -12.91 22.47 1.29
C SER A 112 -13.54 21.08 1.32
N GLY A 113 -13.68 20.49 2.51
CA GLY A 113 -14.40 19.21 2.68
C GLY A 113 -15.87 19.23 2.22
N THR A 114 -16.44 20.41 1.95
CA THR A 114 -17.81 20.60 1.42
C THR A 114 -17.83 20.92 -0.09
N GLY A 115 -16.67 20.93 -0.74
CA GLY A 115 -16.55 21.20 -2.18
C GLY A 115 -16.38 22.66 -2.58
N GLU A 116 -16.40 23.60 -1.63
CA GLU A 116 -16.11 25.01 -1.92
C GLU A 116 -14.72 25.16 -2.53
N LEU A 117 -14.61 25.82 -3.69
CA LEU A 117 -13.32 26.09 -4.32
C LEU A 117 -12.53 27.09 -3.47
N LEU A 118 -11.39 26.65 -2.96
CA LEU A 118 -10.50 27.49 -2.16
C LEU A 118 -9.44 28.15 -3.04
N ARG A 119 -8.82 27.36 -3.92
CA ARG A 119 -7.71 27.79 -4.78
C ARG A 119 -7.70 27.02 -6.09
N GLU A 120 -7.19 27.66 -7.13
CA GLU A 120 -6.92 27.05 -8.43
C GLU A 120 -5.53 27.45 -8.92
N ARG A 121 -4.82 26.48 -9.51
CA ARG A 121 -3.55 26.70 -10.18
C ARG A 121 -3.53 25.96 -11.50
N GLN A 122 -3.13 26.66 -12.55
CA GLN A 122 -2.87 26.07 -13.85
C GLN A 122 -1.38 25.76 -13.99
N CYS A 123 -1.08 24.57 -14.51
CA CYS A 123 0.25 24.16 -14.94
C CYS A 123 0.22 23.89 -16.46
N PRO A 124 0.88 24.72 -17.27
CA PRO A 124 1.06 24.43 -18.69
C PRO A 124 1.80 23.11 -18.85
N ALA A 125 1.16 22.14 -19.51
CA ALA A 125 1.74 20.84 -19.80
C ALA A 125 1.16 20.35 -21.13
N ARG A 126 1.87 19.43 -21.80
CA ARG A 126 1.43 18.71 -23.00
C ARG A 126 0.89 17.31 -22.72
N ALA A 127 1.25 16.72 -21.58
CA ALA A 127 0.55 15.59 -20.99
C ALA A 127 0.82 15.52 -19.49
N SER A 128 0.03 14.72 -18.77
CA SER A 128 0.20 14.45 -17.35
C SER A 128 -0.07 12.99 -17.03
N TYR A 129 0.67 12.43 -16.08
CA TYR A 129 0.78 11.00 -15.86
C TYR A 129 0.56 10.60 -14.40
N GLY A 130 0.03 9.40 -14.20
CA GLY A 130 -0.15 8.78 -12.88
C GLY A 130 -1.28 9.41 -12.04
N GLY A 131 -1.27 9.09 -10.75
CA GLY A 131 -2.16 9.68 -9.74
C GLY A 131 -1.54 10.91 -9.07
N LEU A 132 -2.35 11.61 -8.28
CA LEU A 132 -1.85 12.66 -7.39
C LEU A 132 -1.16 12.00 -6.18
N SER A 133 0.04 12.47 -5.85
CA SER A 133 0.73 12.10 -4.61
C SER A 133 0.55 13.21 -3.57
N VAL A 134 0.26 12.86 -2.32
CA VAL A 134 0.01 13.83 -1.23
C VAL A 134 1.05 13.65 -0.13
N LEU A 135 1.69 14.74 0.28
CA LEU A 135 2.57 14.82 1.44
C LEU A 135 2.29 16.10 2.21
N GLY A 136 1.70 15.98 3.41
CA GLY A 136 1.15 17.14 4.12
C GLY A 136 0.18 17.91 3.22
N THR A 137 0.35 19.23 3.12
CA THR A 137 -0.48 20.10 2.25
C THR A 137 -0.01 20.16 0.80
N THR A 138 1.02 19.39 0.45
CA THR A 138 1.65 19.43 -0.87
C THR A 138 1.16 18.27 -1.72
N VAL A 139 0.75 18.57 -2.95
CA VAL A 139 0.39 17.57 -3.96
C VAL A 139 1.42 17.56 -5.07
N SER A 140 1.71 16.39 -5.62
CA SER A 140 2.64 16.24 -6.75
C SER A 140 2.02 15.43 -7.88
N LEU A 141 2.36 15.78 -9.11
CA LEU A 141 1.93 15.09 -10.33
C LEU A 141 3.05 15.11 -11.37
N CYS A 142 3.22 13.99 -12.07
CA CYS A 142 4.14 13.88 -13.19
C CYS A 142 3.54 14.54 -14.44
N VAL A 143 4.28 15.44 -15.09
CA VAL A 143 3.88 16.12 -16.32
C VAL A 143 5.00 16.10 -17.36
N THR A 144 4.65 16.47 -18.59
CA THR A 144 5.63 16.79 -19.63
C THR A 144 5.25 18.05 -20.39
N SER A 145 6.26 18.84 -20.76
CA SER A 145 6.13 19.99 -21.66
C SER A 145 6.39 19.63 -23.12
N THR A 146 6.97 18.45 -23.38
CA THR A 146 7.25 17.93 -24.73
C THR A 146 6.08 17.13 -25.29
N ASP A 147 6.04 17.01 -26.64
CA ASP A 147 5.02 16.16 -27.26
C ASP A 147 5.14 14.73 -26.74
N PRO A 148 4.05 14.12 -26.29
CA PRO A 148 4.08 12.74 -25.84
C PRO A 148 4.51 11.85 -27.00
N ILE A 149 5.45 10.94 -26.73
CA ILE A 149 5.98 10.03 -27.74
C ILE A 149 4.83 9.16 -28.26
N SER A 150 4.58 9.24 -29.57
CA SER A 150 3.57 8.41 -30.22
C SER A 150 3.99 6.93 -30.15
N PRO A 151 3.10 6.01 -29.74
CA PRO A 151 3.46 4.61 -29.66
C PRO A 151 3.61 3.97 -31.04
N HIS A 152 4.61 3.10 -31.16
CA HIS A 152 4.58 2.03 -32.14
C HIS A 152 3.77 0.86 -31.53
N TRP A 153 2.57 0.69 -32.05
CA TRP A 153 1.46 -0.18 -31.62
C TRP A 153 1.78 -1.48 -30.85
N ARG A 154 1.11 -1.70 -29.70
CA ARG A 154 0.33 -2.92 -29.39
C ARG A 154 -0.94 -2.61 -28.60
N ARG A 155 -2.03 -3.32 -28.91
CA ARG A 155 -3.35 -3.20 -28.27
C ARG A 155 -3.38 -3.95 -26.95
N SER A 156 -3.36 -3.25 -25.81
CA SER A 156 -3.72 -3.83 -24.51
C SER A 156 -4.90 -3.08 -23.89
N ARG A 157 -5.89 -3.81 -23.36
CA ARG A 157 -7.14 -3.26 -22.79
C ARG A 157 -6.99 -2.75 -21.34
N TYR A 158 -5.79 -2.85 -20.76
CA TYR A 158 -5.53 -2.65 -19.33
C TYR A 158 -4.70 -1.39 -18.99
N LEU A 159 -4.18 -0.65 -19.98
CA LEU A 159 -3.40 0.58 -19.80
C LEU A 159 -4.23 1.82 -19.33
N ARG A 160 -5.35 1.63 -18.62
CA ARG A 160 -6.34 2.70 -18.41
C ARG A 160 -5.91 3.85 -17.50
N ASN A 161 -4.75 3.81 -16.84
CA ASN A 161 -4.53 4.61 -15.64
C ASN A 161 -3.31 5.54 -15.65
N CYS A 162 -2.61 5.75 -16.76
CA CYS A 162 -1.33 6.46 -16.72
C CYS A 162 -1.25 7.80 -17.47
N ARG A 163 -2.26 8.23 -18.24
CA ARG A 163 -2.35 9.62 -18.77
C ARG A 163 -3.70 10.22 -18.40
N LEU A 164 -3.72 11.39 -17.77
CA LEU A 164 -4.98 12.07 -17.46
C LEU A 164 -5.70 12.52 -18.75
N ASP A 165 -4.98 12.69 -19.84
CA ASP A 165 -5.46 13.32 -21.07
C ASP A 165 -5.88 12.36 -22.21
N TYR A 166 -5.95 11.04 -21.95
CA TYR A 166 -6.31 10.04 -22.98
C TYR A 166 -7.70 9.39 -22.80
N ASP A 167 -8.33 9.04 -23.93
CA ASP A 167 -9.37 8.00 -24.01
C ASP A 167 -8.69 6.62 -23.92
N PRO A 168 -9.19 5.67 -23.10
CA PRO A 168 -8.61 4.34 -22.92
C PRO A 168 -8.50 3.44 -24.17
N ARG A 169 -8.76 3.98 -25.37
CA ARG A 169 -8.67 3.27 -26.66
C ARG A 169 -7.37 3.53 -27.43
N ASP A 170 -6.57 4.53 -27.04
CA ASP A 170 -5.43 5.02 -27.84
C ASP A 170 -4.11 5.10 -27.04
N LEU A 171 -3.85 4.13 -26.15
CA LEU A 171 -2.77 4.22 -25.17
C LEU A 171 -1.37 3.88 -25.74
N PRO A 172 -0.34 4.70 -25.46
CA PRO A 172 1.05 4.36 -25.72
C PRO A 172 1.69 3.44 -24.69
N ASP A 173 2.60 2.58 -25.16
CA ASP A 173 3.37 1.63 -24.33
C ASP A 173 4.61 2.27 -23.67
N ASN A 174 4.99 3.50 -24.02
CA ASN A 174 6.12 4.22 -23.42
C ASN A 174 5.70 5.65 -23.06
N LEU A 175 5.53 5.94 -21.78
CA LEU A 175 5.19 7.26 -21.25
C LEU A 175 6.44 7.89 -20.62
N VAL A 176 6.72 9.14 -20.96
CA VAL A 176 7.84 9.91 -20.39
C VAL A 176 7.31 11.14 -19.69
N ALA A 177 7.54 11.22 -18.38
CA ALA A 177 7.39 12.45 -17.61
C ALA A 177 8.77 13.07 -17.40
N GLU A 178 8.92 14.33 -17.76
CA GLU A 178 10.17 15.09 -17.61
C GLU A 178 10.10 16.12 -16.47
N THR A 179 8.94 16.31 -15.85
CA THR A 179 8.71 17.29 -14.79
C THR A 179 7.82 16.70 -13.70
N ILE A 180 8.18 16.88 -12.43
CA ILE A 180 7.27 16.70 -11.31
C ILE A 180 6.82 18.11 -10.94
N VAL A 181 5.51 18.32 -11.06
CA VAL A 181 4.88 19.55 -10.61
C VAL A 181 4.42 19.33 -9.18
N THR A 182 4.89 20.19 -8.30
CA THR A 182 4.56 20.15 -6.89
C THR A 182 3.81 21.43 -6.53
N TRP A 183 2.61 21.27 -5.98
CA TRP A 183 1.73 22.36 -5.61
C TRP A 183 1.37 22.29 -4.14
N ASN A 184 1.66 23.34 -3.38
CA ASN A 184 1.18 23.47 -2.01
C ASN A 184 -0.27 23.98 -2.02
N ALA A 185 -1.22 23.14 -1.62
CA ALA A 185 -2.64 23.45 -1.66
C ALA A 185 -3.06 24.51 -0.62
N ASP A 186 -2.27 24.72 0.44
CA ASP A 186 -2.52 25.73 1.46
C ASP A 186 -1.96 27.11 1.07
N SER A 187 -0.67 27.19 0.71
CA SER A 187 -0.05 28.47 0.33
C SER A 187 -0.39 28.90 -1.11
N GLY A 188 -0.65 27.93 -1.99
CA GLY A 188 -0.83 28.12 -3.42
C GLY A 188 0.48 28.14 -4.21
N ASP A 189 1.62 27.90 -3.57
CA ASP A 189 2.94 27.89 -4.22
C ASP A 189 3.08 26.70 -5.16
N LEU A 190 3.51 26.98 -6.39
CA LEU A 190 3.78 25.98 -7.41
C LEU A 190 5.28 25.93 -7.66
N GLN A 191 5.84 24.73 -7.57
CA GLN A 191 7.23 24.45 -7.88
C GLN A 191 7.27 23.41 -8.99
N GLU A 192 8.15 23.65 -9.95
CA GLU A 192 8.47 22.70 -11.01
C GLU A 192 9.89 22.25 -10.71
N GLU A 193 10.04 20.98 -10.42
CA GLU A 193 11.35 20.36 -10.32
C GLU A 193 11.60 19.60 -11.62
N GLU A 194 12.82 19.69 -12.16
CA GLU A 194 13.28 18.77 -13.22
C GLU A 194 13.58 17.41 -12.56
N PRO A 195 12.69 16.41 -12.62
CA PRO A 195 13.00 15.06 -12.23
C PRO A 195 14.05 14.49 -13.17
N LEU A 196 14.72 13.47 -12.66
CA LEU A 196 15.38 12.48 -13.48
C LEU A 196 14.36 11.95 -14.50
N MET A 197 14.65 12.06 -15.81
CA MET A 197 13.72 11.69 -16.88
C MET A 197 13.09 10.32 -16.67
N PHE A 198 11.81 10.25 -16.31
CA PHE A 198 11.11 8.97 -16.13
C PHE A 198 10.82 8.36 -17.48
N SER A 199 11.58 7.36 -17.92
CA SER A 199 11.24 6.55 -19.08
C SER A 199 10.53 5.28 -18.65
N HIS A 200 9.24 5.19 -18.95
CA HIS A 200 8.57 3.91 -18.98
C HIS A 200 9.07 3.14 -20.21
N GLY A 201 9.76 2.02 -19.97
CA GLY A 201 10.33 1.17 -21.01
C GLY A 201 10.37 -0.30 -20.59
N GLU A 202 9.78 -1.15 -21.43
CA GLU A 202 9.95 -2.60 -21.51
C GLU A 202 9.79 -3.43 -20.23
N HIS A 203 8.65 -3.31 -19.57
CA HIS A 203 8.09 -4.44 -18.84
C HIS A 203 7.50 -5.44 -19.84
N THR A 204 8.15 -6.59 -20.02
CA THR A 204 7.72 -7.64 -20.97
C THR A 204 6.45 -8.39 -20.52
N THR A 205 5.87 -8.02 -19.37
CA THR A 205 4.60 -8.54 -18.85
C THR A 205 3.69 -7.38 -18.45
N TRP A 206 2.45 -7.38 -18.93
CA TRP A 206 1.49 -6.28 -18.70
C TRP A 206 1.04 -6.15 -17.23
N ASP A 207 1.37 -7.16 -16.42
CA ASP A 207 1.15 -7.21 -14.97
C ASP A 207 2.28 -6.51 -14.18
N SER A 208 3.38 -6.10 -14.82
CA SER A 208 4.55 -5.49 -14.17
C SER A 208 4.67 -3.97 -14.37
N ILE A 209 3.57 -3.26 -14.67
CA ILE A 209 3.55 -1.77 -14.61
C ILE A 209 3.04 -1.29 -13.22
N SER A 210 2.56 -2.21 -12.39
CA SER A 210 2.04 -1.95 -11.05
C SER A 210 3.11 -1.97 -9.95
N HIS A 211 4.36 -1.55 -10.25
CA HIS A 211 5.44 -1.39 -9.26
C HIS A 211 5.13 -0.24 -8.33
N PHE A 212 4.20 -0.51 -7.43
CA PHE A 212 3.60 0.47 -6.59
C PHE A 212 4.53 0.67 -5.40
N LEU A 213 5.02 1.89 -5.23
CA LEU A 213 5.40 2.30 -3.89
C LEU A 213 4.14 2.18 -3.03
N GLY A 214 4.21 1.40 -1.96
CA GLY A 214 3.09 1.21 -1.06
C GLY A 214 2.55 2.58 -0.63
N GLN A 215 1.29 2.83 -0.97
CA GLN A 215 0.68 4.12 -0.68
C GLN A 215 0.55 4.29 0.82
N THR A 216 0.94 5.47 1.30
CA THR A 216 0.74 5.84 2.69
C THR A 216 -0.65 6.42 2.88
N SER A 217 -1.30 6.03 3.97
CA SER A 217 -2.56 6.62 4.43
C SER A 217 -2.33 7.70 5.50
N THR A 218 -1.09 8.11 5.74
CA THR A 218 -0.78 9.16 6.72
C THR A 218 -0.32 10.44 6.04
N SER A 219 -0.79 11.57 6.55
CA SER A 219 -0.36 12.91 6.09
C SER A 219 1.11 13.21 6.35
N THR A 220 1.69 12.55 7.35
CA THR A 220 3.09 12.69 7.74
C THR A 220 3.98 11.77 6.93
N LEU A 221 5.23 12.20 6.73
CA LEU A 221 6.24 11.35 6.10
C LEU A 221 6.40 10.04 6.87
N SER A 222 6.10 8.92 6.21
CA SER A 222 6.33 7.60 6.76
C SER A 222 7.83 7.37 7.00
N PRO A 223 8.23 6.77 8.13
CA PRO A 223 9.61 6.32 8.34
C PRO A 223 9.98 5.16 7.42
N LEU A 224 9.01 4.57 6.72
CA LEU A 224 9.16 3.43 5.83
C LEU A 224 8.74 3.74 4.40
N THR A 225 9.43 3.12 3.46
CA THR A 225 9.03 3.01 2.06
C THR A 225 8.82 1.54 1.74
N VAL A 226 7.71 1.22 1.08
CA VAL A 226 7.40 -0.15 0.64
C VAL A 226 7.44 -0.19 -0.88
N HIS A 227 8.09 -1.19 -1.45
CA HIS A 227 8.14 -1.42 -2.88
C HIS A 227 7.58 -2.81 -3.18
N ASP A 228 6.56 -2.87 -4.01
CA ASP A 228 6.00 -4.13 -4.53
C ASP A 228 6.72 -4.55 -5.81
N HIS A 229 7.24 -5.78 -5.85
CA HIS A 229 8.06 -6.29 -6.96
C HIS A 229 7.19 -6.90 -8.08
N ASP A 230 7.76 -7.02 -9.29
CA ASP A 230 7.12 -7.45 -10.55
C ASP A 230 6.27 -8.72 -10.54
N CYS A 231 6.46 -9.60 -9.57
CA CYS A 231 5.69 -10.84 -9.42
C CYS A 231 4.43 -10.67 -8.55
N GLY A 232 4.25 -9.52 -7.91
CA GLY A 232 3.21 -9.26 -6.92
C GLY A 232 3.19 -10.32 -5.81
N SER A 233 4.32 -10.99 -5.56
CA SER A 233 4.49 -12.01 -4.52
C SER A 233 5.59 -11.63 -3.54
N ARG A 234 6.20 -10.46 -3.69
CA ARG A 234 7.31 -10.04 -2.86
C ARG A 234 7.27 -8.53 -2.68
N ILE A 235 7.64 -8.08 -1.50
CA ILE A 235 7.77 -6.66 -1.17
C ILE A 235 9.14 -6.38 -0.56
N THR A 236 9.69 -5.20 -0.81
CA THR A 236 10.83 -4.66 -0.06
C THR A 236 10.38 -3.48 0.79
N ILE A 237 10.72 -3.53 2.08
CA ILE A 237 10.44 -2.48 3.05
C ILE A 237 11.78 -1.84 3.42
N LEU A 238 11.88 -0.52 3.29
CA LEU A 238 13.10 0.26 3.49
C LEU A 238 12.88 1.34 4.55
N LYS A 239 13.92 1.65 5.33
CA LYS A 239 13.97 2.88 6.11
C LYS A 239 14.08 4.08 5.16
N ASN A 240 13.16 5.03 5.27
CA ASN A 240 13.08 6.16 4.35
C ASN A 240 14.37 7.02 4.38
N GLU A 241 15.01 7.16 5.55
CA GLU A 241 16.27 7.90 5.72
C GLU A 241 17.47 7.31 4.94
N PHE A 242 17.38 6.04 4.52
CA PHE A 242 18.44 5.32 3.79
C PHE A 242 18.26 5.35 2.28
N LEU A 243 17.17 5.93 1.78
CA LEU A 243 17.01 6.25 0.37
C LEU A 243 17.88 7.46 0.03
N SER A 244 19.20 7.25 -0.04
CA SER A 244 20.17 8.24 -0.49
C SER A 244 20.64 7.88 -1.91
N GLY A 245 20.28 8.69 -2.89
CA GLY A 245 20.72 8.54 -4.28
C GLY A 245 19.58 8.59 -5.28
N ASP A 246 19.93 8.80 -6.55
CA ASP A 246 18.99 8.82 -7.66
C ASP A 246 18.35 7.43 -7.80
N ILE A 247 17.05 7.32 -7.57
CA ILE A 247 16.28 6.16 -8.06
C ILE A 247 16.35 6.25 -9.59
N PRO A 248 17.00 5.29 -10.28
CA PRO A 248 17.20 5.39 -11.72
C PRO A 248 15.86 5.58 -12.42
N SER A 249 15.84 6.55 -13.31
CA SER A 249 14.63 7.04 -13.96
C SER A 249 14.18 6.18 -15.14
N VAL A 250 14.82 5.02 -15.34
CA VAL A 250 14.49 4.06 -16.39
C VAL A 250 13.96 2.81 -15.70
N ALA A 251 12.78 2.36 -16.11
CA ALA A 251 12.28 1.03 -15.76
C ALA A 251 13.31 -0.01 -16.21
N THR A 252 13.86 -0.74 -15.25
CA THR A 252 14.75 -1.87 -15.52
C THR A 252 13.95 -3.15 -15.27
N THR A 253 14.22 -4.21 -16.03
CA THR A 253 13.73 -5.58 -15.74
C THR A 253 14.37 -6.18 -14.47
N GLN A 254 14.99 -5.32 -13.67
CA GLN A 254 15.81 -5.57 -12.50
C GLN A 254 15.48 -4.45 -11.53
N ASP A 255 15.55 -4.70 -10.24
CA ASP A 255 15.31 -3.66 -9.24
C ASP A 255 16.26 -2.47 -9.43
N PRO A 256 15.81 -1.23 -9.14
CA PRO A 256 16.61 -0.04 -9.39
C PRO A 256 18.04 -0.20 -8.83
N PRO A 257 19.13 0.09 -9.57
CA PRO A 257 20.50 -0.08 -9.06
C PRO A 257 20.77 0.48 -7.64
N GLY A 258 20.10 1.58 -7.26
CA GLY A 258 20.11 2.10 -5.90
C GLY A 258 19.41 1.18 -4.89
N MET A 259 18.25 0.62 -5.25
CA MET A 259 17.53 -0.38 -4.45
C MET A 259 18.31 -1.70 -4.31
N TYR A 260 18.95 -2.18 -5.38
CA TYR A 260 19.80 -3.37 -5.33
C TYR A 260 20.97 -3.20 -4.35
N SER A 261 21.50 -1.97 -4.24
CA SER A 261 22.52 -1.66 -3.25
C SER A 261 21.95 -1.64 -1.82
N THR A 262 20.72 -1.14 -1.62
CA THR A 262 20.05 -1.12 -0.30
C THR A 262 19.75 -2.53 0.24
N TRP A 263 19.52 -3.51 -0.63
CA TRP A 263 19.33 -4.92 -0.23
C TRP A 263 20.56 -5.56 0.39
N LYS A 264 21.75 -5.00 0.10
CA LYS A 264 23.01 -5.43 0.74
C LYS A 264 23.17 -4.88 2.15
N TYR A 265 22.21 -4.06 2.62
CA TYR A 265 22.18 -3.53 3.98
C TYR A 265 21.00 -4.12 4.75
N PRO A 266 21.16 -5.33 5.31
CA PRO A 266 20.14 -5.97 6.13
C PRO A 266 19.72 -5.19 7.38
N ASP A 267 20.41 -4.10 7.73
CA ASP A 267 20.01 -3.22 8.84
C ASP A 267 19.05 -2.11 8.44
N HIS A 268 18.76 -2.00 7.15
CA HIS A 268 18.03 -0.87 6.56
C HIS A 268 16.91 -1.30 5.60
N ALA A 269 16.90 -2.56 5.16
CA ALA A 269 15.86 -3.12 4.30
C ALA A 269 15.47 -4.56 4.68
N ARG A 270 14.24 -4.94 4.31
CA ARG A 270 13.70 -6.30 4.40
C ARG A 270 12.95 -6.64 3.13
N THR A 271 13.30 -7.74 2.48
CA THR A 271 12.58 -8.25 1.30
C THR A 271 11.83 -9.52 1.71
N LEU A 272 10.50 -9.49 1.60
CA LEU A 272 9.59 -10.46 2.20
C LEU A 272 8.60 -11.02 1.16
N ASN A 273 8.22 -12.28 1.31
CA ASN A 273 7.28 -12.98 0.43
C ASN A 273 5.82 -12.66 0.81
N PHE A 274 5.39 -11.44 0.48
CA PHE A 274 4.02 -10.97 0.68
C PHE A 274 3.54 -10.15 -0.51
N ARG A 275 2.23 -9.91 -0.55
CA ARG A 275 1.56 -8.97 -1.46
C ARG A 275 1.02 -7.78 -0.67
N VAL A 276 0.97 -6.61 -1.29
CA VAL A 276 0.26 -5.45 -0.74
C VAL A 276 -1.11 -5.27 -1.42
N PRO A 277 -2.12 -4.72 -0.71
CA PRO A 277 -3.38 -4.32 -1.33
C PRO A 277 -3.22 -3.23 -2.40
N GLY A 278 -4.24 -3.06 -3.24
CA GLY A 278 -4.27 -2.01 -4.27
C GLY A 278 -4.63 -0.60 -3.76
N PHE A 279 -4.67 -0.42 -2.44
CA PHE A 279 -5.03 0.81 -1.74
C PHE A 279 -3.95 1.13 -0.69
N PRO A 280 -3.99 2.31 -0.03
CA PRO A 280 -2.99 2.66 0.97
C PRO A 280 -2.77 1.53 1.98
N CYS A 281 -1.55 1.01 2.00
CA CYS A 281 -1.16 -0.17 2.76
C CYS A 281 -0.13 0.18 3.84
N VAL A 282 0.35 1.42 3.89
CA VAL A 282 1.33 1.89 4.88
C VAL A 282 0.71 2.94 5.80
N ALA A 283 0.74 2.70 7.10
CA ALA A 283 0.33 3.67 8.11
C ALA A 283 1.38 3.78 9.21
N ALA A 284 2.07 4.92 9.29
CA ALA A 284 3.23 5.11 10.17
C ALA A 284 4.28 3.99 10.01
N THR A 285 4.46 3.13 11.02
CA THR A 285 5.43 2.01 11.01
C THR A 285 4.81 0.69 10.54
N ARG A 286 3.53 0.68 10.16
CA ARG A 286 2.78 -0.53 9.84
C ARG A 286 2.59 -0.70 8.35
N VAL A 287 2.71 -1.94 7.90
CA VAL A 287 2.43 -2.33 6.52
C VAL A 287 1.38 -3.45 6.54
N LEU A 288 0.26 -3.21 5.86
CA LEU A 288 -0.78 -4.21 5.63
C LEU A 288 -0.39 -5.05 4.43
N VAL A 289 -0.33 -6.36 4.64
CA VAL A 289 0.10 -7.31 3.63
C VAL A 289 -0.83 -8.53 3.62
N PHE A 290 -0.79 -9.30 2.55
CA PHE A 290 -1.51 -10.56 2.49
C PHE A 290 -0.72 -11.63 1.73
N ARG A 291 -1.05 -12.89 2.02
CA ARG A 291 -0.55 -14.08 1.32
C ARG A 291 -1.74 -14.93 0.90
N LYS A 292 -1.70 -15.47 -0.31
CA LYS A 292 -2.66 -16.49 -0.74
C LYS A 292 -2.08 -17.85 -0.39
N ASP A 293 -2.77 -18.58 0.47
CA ASP A 293 -2.51 -20.00 0.69
C ASP A 293 -3.16 -20.77 -0.46
N ILE A 294 -2.32 -21.32 -1.34
CA ILE A 294 -2.75 -22.02 -2.55
C ILE A 294 -3.46 -23.33 -2.19
N ARG A 295 -3.02 -24.02 -1.12
CA ARG A 295 -3.56 -25.31 -0.68
C ARG A 295 -4.92 -25.14 -0.02
N ALA A 296 -5.06 -24.14 0.84
CA ALA A 296 -6.30 -23.87 1.56
C ALA A 296 -7.29 -22.96 0.80
N GLU A 297 -6.92 -22.48 -0.40
CA GLU A 297 -7.62 -21.44 -1.17
C GLU A 297 -7.99 -20.23 -0.31
N ARG A 298 -7.17 -19.92 0.71
CA ARG A 298 -7.47 -18.92 1.73
C ARG A 298 -6.52 -17.75 1.61
N THR A 299 -7.06 -16.54 1.70
CA THR A 299 -6.23 -15.35 1.84
C THR A 299 -5.97 -15.08 3.31
N MET A 300 -4.70 -15.03 3.70
CA MET A 300 -4.27 -14.62 5.03
C MET A 300 -3.82 -13.16 4.97
N VAL A 301 -4.27 -12.38 5.94
CA VAL A 301 -3.98 -10.94 6.02
C VAL A 301 -3.11 -10.71 7.25
N PHE A 302 -2.09 -9.90 7.12
CA PHE A 302 -1.14 -9.60 8.18
C PHE A 302 -0.88 -8.11 8.29
N VAL A 303 -0.48 -7.67 9.47
CA VAL A 303 0.18 -6.39 9.66
C VAL A 303 1.60 -6.63 10.12
N LEU A 304 2.53 -5.99 9.43
CA LEU A 304 3.95 -5.95 9.78
C LEU A 304 4.22 -4.60 10.46
N ASP A 305 4.51 -4.60 11.76
CA ASP A 305 4.86 -3.39 12.52
C ASP A 305 6.37 -3.28 12.71
N PHE A 306 6.98 -2.27 12.08
CA PHE A 306 8.41 -1.97 12.15
C PHE A 306 8.75 -0.95 13.25
N ASP A 307 7.86 -0.73 14.23
CA ASP A 307 8.20 0.02 15.44
C ASP A 307 9.31 -0.69 16.23
N GLN A 308 10.52 -0.18 16.13
CA GLN A 308 11.70 -0.75 16.80
C GLN A 308 11.61 -0.66 18.33
N SER A 309 10.82 0.28 18.87
CA SER A 309 10.59 0.38 20.32
C SER A 309 9.68 -0.74 20.81
N LEU A 310 8.63 -1.06 20.05
CA LEU A 310 7.78 -2.21 20.30
C LEU A 310 8.60 -3.50 20.22
N LEU A 311 9.36 -3.67 19.13
CA LEU A 311 10.23 -4.83 18.93
C LEU A 311 11.19 -5.04 20.10
N ALA A 312 11.93 -3.99 20.51
CA ALA A 312 12.85 -4.06 21.64
C ALA A 312 12.13 -4.43 22.96
N SER A 313 10.93 -3.88 23.18
CA SER A 313 10.12 -4.22 24.36
C SER A 313 9.73 -5.69 24.38
N LEU A 314 9.38 -6.29 23.23
CA LEU A 314 9.00 -7.70 23.15
C LEU A 314 10.21 -8.62 23.34
N LEU A 315 11.34 -8.30 22.72
CA LEU A 315 12.58 -9.08 22.85
C LEU A 315 13.10 -9.11 24.30
N SER A 316 12.91 -8.02 25.04
CA SER A 316 13.34 -7.90 26.44
C SER A 316 12.57 -8.76 27.44
N LYS A 317 11.44 -9.37 27.03
CA LYS A 317 10.62 -10.23 27.88
C LYS A 317 11.39 -11.47 28.32
N GLN A 318 11.31 -11.78 29.60
CA GLN A 318 11.87 -13.00 30.18
C GLN A 318 11.12 -14.25 29.69
N PRO A 319 11.75 -15.45 29.73
CA PRO A 319 11.10 -16.68 29.28
C PRO A 319 9.74 -16.96 29.92
N SER A 320 9.56 -16.65 31.20
CA SER A 320 8.26 -16.78 31.88
C SER A 320 7.21 -15.82 31.32
N GLU A 321 7.60 -14.58 31.03
CA GLU A 321 6.69 -13.57 30.45
C GLU A 321 6.30 -13.92 29.02
N ARG A 322 7.23 -14.52 28.25
CA ARG A 322 6.94 -15.04 26.90
C ARG A 322 5.97 -16.22 26.96
N ALA A 323 6.14 -17.13 27.91
CA ALA A 323 5.23 -18.27 28.11
C ALA A 323 3.83 -17.81 28.52
N ASP A 324 3.73 -16.86 29.45
CA ASP A 324 2.45 -16.27 29.88
C ASP A 324 1.75 -15.57 28.71
N TRP A 325 2.51 -14.83 27.89
CA TRP A 325 1.95 -14.15 26.72
C TRP A 325 1.54 -15.12 25.61
N ASN A 326 2.31 -16.18 25.35
CA ASN A 326 1.91 -17.24 24.44
C ASN A 326 0.59 -17.88 24.87
N ALA A 327 0.42 -18.17 26.17
CA ALA A 327 -0.84 -18.72 26.68
C ALA A 327 -2.03 -17.77 26.44
N GLN A 328 -1.84 -16.46 26.61
CA GLN A 328 -2.87 -15.46 26.32
C GLN A 328 -3.21 -15.40 24.82
N LEU A 329 -2.21 -15.46 23.94
CA LEU A 329 -2.43 -15.44 22.49
C LEU A 329 -3.12 -16.73 22.03
N VAL A 330 -2.76 -17.90 22.57
CA VAL A 330 -3.46 -19.15 22.29
C VAL A 330 -4.92 -19.09 22.74
N GLU A 331 -5.19 -18.57 23.94
CA GLU A 331 -6.55 -18.39 24.46
C GLU A 331 -7.37 -17.41 23.61
N ALA A 332 -6.77 -16.32 23.15
CA ALA A 332 -7.38 -15.36 22.24
C ALA A 332 -7.53 -15.89 20.81
N CYS A 333 -6.92 -17.05 20.51
CA CYS A 333 -6.64 -17.52 19.16
C CYS A 333 -6.02 -16.40 18.32
N ALA A 334 -4.86 -15.91 18.73
CA ALA A 334 -4.09 -14.89 18.04
C ALA A 334 -2.73 -15.47 17.66
N GLU A 335 -2.17 -14.98 16.55
CA GLU A 335 -0.88 -15.44 16.03
C GLU A 335 0.02 -14.23 15.80
N VAL A 336 1.11 -14.20 16.55
CA VAL A 336 2.12 -13.14 16.53
C VAL A 336 3.49 -13.76 16.31
N LYS A 337 4.23 -13.24 15.35
CA LYS A 337 5.61 -13.61 15.08
C LYS A 337 6.51 -12.39 15.27
N VAL A 338 7.52 -12.51 16.14
CA VAL A 338 8.52 -11.47 16.39
C VAL A 338 9.76 -11.81 15.59
N VAL A 339 10.05 -11.03 14.54
CA VAL A 339 11.10 -11.33 13.56
C VAL A 339 12.26 -10.36 13.69
N THR A 340 13.44 -10.88 14.00
CA THR A 340 14.71 -10.13 13.93
C THR A 340 15.70 -10.74 12.96
N ARG A 341 15.59 -12.05 12.71
CA ARG A 341 16.43 -12.78 11.77
C ARG A 341 16.39 -12.15 10.39
N ARG A 342 17.56 -12.09 9.75
CA ARG A 342 17.71 -11.53 8.41
C ARG A 342 17.54 -12.64 7.38
N PHE A 343 16.43 -12.58 6.66
CA PHE A 343 16.20 -13.35 5.44
C PHE A 343 16.11 -12.43 4.23
N TYR A 344 16.43 -12.99 3.07
CA TYR A 344 16.22 -12.36 1.79
C TYR A 344 15.51 -13.33 0.85
N CYS A 345 14.32 -12.96 0.40
CA CYS A 345 13.63 -13.66 -0.67
C CYS A 345 14.23 -13.20 -2.02
N ASN A 346 14.83 -14.12 -2.77
CA ASN A 346 15.45 -13.84 -4.07
C ASN A 346 14.41 -13.69 -5.19
N LEU A 347 14.86 -13.40 -6.42
CA LEU A 347 13.96 -13.17 -7.56
C LEU A 347 13.13 -14.41 -7.93
N ASP A 348 13.67 -15.58 -7.66
CA ASP A 348 13.03 -16.87 -7.94
C ASP A 348 12.08 -17.29 -6.80
N GLY A 349 11.95 -16.45 -5.76
CA GLY A 349 11.10 -16.69 -4.60
C GLY A 349 11.79 -17.48 -3.48
N GLU A 350 13.01 -17.97 -3.70
CA GLU A 350 13.75 -18.75 -2.71
C GLU A 350 14.18 -17.85 -1.55
N VAL A 351 14.02 -18.33 -0.33
CA VAL A 351 14.39 -17.62 0.89
C VAL A 351 15.81 -18.00 1.27
N GLU A 352 16.71 -17.02 1.27
CA GLU A 352 18.09 -17.17 1.72
C GLU A 352 18.29 -16.58 3.12
N ASP A 353 18.93 -17.34 4.02
CA ASP A 353 19.37 -16.85 5.33
C ASP A 353 20.61 -15.95 5.18
N GLN A 354 20.53 -14.73 5.70
CA GLN A 354 21.62 -13.76 5.64
C GLN A 354 22.50 -13.73 6.90
N GLU A 355 22.14 -14.45 7.96
CA GLU A 355 23.03 -14.61 9.13
C GLU A 355 24.18 -15.56 8.81
N TYR A 356 23.92 -16.59 7.98
CA TYR A 356 24.94 -17.50 7.46
C TYR A 356 24.94 -17.57 5.92
N PRO A 357 25.44 -16.53 5.21
CA PRO A 357 25.42 -16.50 3.76
C PRO A 357 26.36 -17.55 3.17
N LEU A 358 25.95 -18.17 2.07
CA LEU A 358 26.79 -19.14 1.35
C LEU A 358 28.15 -18.53 0.97
N PRO A 359 29.27 -19.25 1.14
CA PRO A 359 29.38 -20.68 1.51
C PRO A 359 29.57 -20.94 3.01
N GLN A 360 29.31 -19.97 3.88
CA GLN A 360 29.45 -20.16 5.33
C GLN A 360 28.43 -21.19 5.80
N ARG A 361 28.91 -22.28 6.42
CA ARG A 361 28.00 -23.27 7.02
C ARG A 361 27.49 -22.73 8.35
N ALA A 362 26.18 -22.79 8.52
CA ALA A 362 25.57 -22.60 9.83
C ALA A 362 26.07 -23.67 10.81
N PRO A 363 26.16 -23.37 12.11
CA PRO A 363 26.41 -24.38 13.13
C PRO A 363 25.34 -25.50 13.05
N PRO A 364 25.66 -26.76 13.42
CA PRO A 364 24.71 -27.88 13.31
C PRO A 364 23.39 -27.66 14.08
N GLU A 365 23.44 -26.97 15.22
CA GLU A 365 22.22 -26.59 15.96
C GLU A 365 21.32 -25.63 15.18
N TRP A 366 21.89 -24.83 14.28
CA TRP A 366 21.18 -23.88 13.45
C TRP A 366 20.75 -24.46 12.11
N GLU A 367 21.52 -25.39 11.54
CA GLU A 367 21.09 -26.17 10.36
C GLU A 367 19.76 -26.89 10.64
N ALA A 368 19.61 -27.51 11.82
CA ALA A 368 18.35 -28.15 12.21
C ALA A 368 17.19 -27.17 12.40
N HIS A 369 17.45 -25.94 12.86
CA HIS A 369 16.43 -24.90 12.99
C HIS A 369 16.03 -24.31 11.63
N LEU A 370 17.01 -24.07 10.75
CA LEU A 370 16.82 -23.70 9.35
C LEU A 370 15.94 -24.72 8.61
N ASP A 371 16.24 -26.01 8.78
CA ASP A 371 15.48 -27.10 8.16
C ASP A 371 14.01 -27.15 8.61
N ILE A 372 13.67 -26.63 9.79
CA ILE A 372 12.28 -26.54 10.25
C ILE A 372 11.62 -25.31 9.62
N VAL A 373 12.24 -24.13 9.77
CA VAL A 373 11.67 -22.85 9.31
C VAL A 373 11.49 -22.82 7.79
N LEU A 374 12.46 -23.31 7.02
CA LEU A 374 12.40 -23.32 5.56
C LEU A 374 11.44 -24.39 5.03
N LYS A 375 11.30 -25.54 5.69
CA LYS A 375 10.33 -26.57 5.29
C LYS A 375 8.87 -26.11 5.49
N ASP A 376 8.61 -25.32 6.52
CA ASP A 376 7.28 -24.70 6.72
C ASP A 376 6.95 -23.65 5.63
N GLU A 377 7.97 -23.12 4.93
CA GLU A 377 7.82 -22.13 3.85
C GLU A 377 7.84 -22.75 2.44
N ASP A 378 8.59 -23.85 2.22
CA ASP A 378 8.80 -24.54 0.94
C ASP A 378 7.83 -25.70 0.67
N GLU A 379 6.67 -25.78 1.35
CA GLU A 379 5.67 -26.83 1.08
C GLU A 379 4.96 -26.70 -0.30
N ASP A 380 5.67 -26.34 -1.36
CA ASP A 380 5.25 -26.60 -2.74
C ASP A 380 5.86 -27.91 -3.30
N ASP A 381 6.81 -28.55 -2.61
CA ASP A 381 7.45 -29.79 -3.08
C ASP A 381 7.23 -31.02 -2.17
N MET A 382 6.30 -31.87 -2.61
CA MET A 382 6.23 -33.33 -2.41
C MET A 382 6.87 -33.96 -1.15
N ASP A 383 6.16 -33.95 -0.02
CA ASP A 383 6.22 -35.11 0.89
C ASP A 383 4.87 -35.35 1.58
N ASP A 384 4.25 -36.50 1.26
CA ASP A 384 3.03 -37.03 1.92
C ASP A 384 3.37 -37.61 3.32
N SER A 385 4.27 -36.96 4.05
CA SER A 385 4.66 -37.42 5.37
C SER A 385 3.63 -36.92 6.38
N ASP A 386 2.72 -37.82 6.77
CA ASP A 386 1.81 -37.71 7.92
C ASP A 386 2.60 -37.54 9.23
N SER A 387 3.27 -36.41 9.39
CA SER A 387 3.86 -36.01 10.66
C SER A 387 2.73 -35.44 11.51
N ASP A 388 2.11 -36.33 12.30
CA ASP A 388 1.31 -36.03 13.49
C ASP A 388 2.18 -35.31 14.53
N SER A 389 2.65 -34.11 14.17
CA SER A 389 3.22 -33.17 15.11
C SER A 389 2.04 -32.58 15.89
N ASP A 390 1.71 -33.22 17.03
CA ASP A 390 0.89 -32.72 18.14
C ASP A 390 1.50 -31.44 18.78
N ALA A 391 2.16 -30.59 18.00
CA ALA A 391 2.58 -29.27 18.44
C ALA A 391 1.30 -28.46 18.69
N LEU A 392 1.09 -28.10 19.96
CA LEU A 392 0.04 -27.15 20.32
C LEU A 392 0.20 -25.91 19.42
N PRO A 393 -0.90 -25.35 18.88
CA PRO A 393 -0.81 -24.13 18.09
C PRO A 393 -0.10 -23.06 18.93
N SER A 394 1.06 -22.60 18.47
CA SER A 394 1.78 -21.52 19.13
C SER A 394 1.12 -20.20 18.75
N GLY A 395 0.58 -19.48 19.73
CA GLY A 395 0.10 -18.13 19.50
C GLY A 395 1.25 -17.12 19.31
N LEU A 396 2.44 -17.47 19.79
CA LEU A 396 3.63 -16.62 19.76
C LEU A 396 4.86 -17.36 19.21
N GLU A 397 5.48 -16.79 18.19
CA GLU A 397 6.73 -17.26 17.61
C GLU A 397 7.82 -16.18 17.72
N TYR A 398 9.03 -16.57 18.10
CA TYR A 398 10.22 -15.70 18.06
C TYR A 398 11.17 -16.24 17.00
N ASP A 399 11.33 -15.50 15.91
CA ASP A 399 12.28 -15.78 14.84
C ASP A 399 13.48 -14.84 15.01
N GLU A 400 14.32 -15.23 15.97
CA GLU A 400 15.46 -14.46 16.43
C GLU A 400 16.75 -14.82 15.70
N ALA A 401 17.57 -13.81 15.43
CA ALA A 401 18.94 -14.06 14.96
C ALA A 401 19.74 -14.88 16.01
N PRO A 402 20.71 -15.70 15.57
CA PRO A 402 21.64 -16.38 16.46
C PRO A 402 22.34 -15.40 17.40
N GLU A 403 22.70 -15.85 18.61
CA GLU A 403 23.23 -14.98 19.66
C GLU A 403 24.43 -14.13 19.21
N GLU A 404 25.32 -14.70 18.40
CA GLU A 404 26.49 -14.03 17.81
C GLU A 404 26.17 -12.95 16.76
N HIS A 405 24.93 -12.92 16.24
CA HIS A 405 24.44 -11.97 15.24
C HIS A 405 23.38 -10.99 15.78
N ARG A 406 23.02 -11.07 17.08
CA ARG A 406 21.95 -10.26 17.70
C ARG A 406 22.27 -8.78 17.86
N GLU A 407 23.55 -8.39 17.87
CA GLU A 407 23.96 -7.00 18.02
C GLU A 407 24.60 -6.45 16.73
N PRO A 408 24.19 -5.26 16.25
CA PRO A 408 23.10 -4.41 16.77
C PRO A 408 21.70 -5.01 16.52
N VAL A 409 20.69 -4.60 17.30
CA VAL A 409 19.30 -5.04 17.09
C VAL A 409 18.92 -4.74 15.64
N PRO A 410 18.68 -5.77 14.81
CA PRO A 410 18.50 -5.60 13.39
C PRO A 410 17.15 -4.92 13.12
N PHE A 411 17.00 -4.37 11.91
CA PHE A 411 15.73 -3.83 11.42
C PHE A 411 14.69 -4.94 11.28
N GLY A 412 14.06 -5.30 12.40
CA GLY A 412 13.06 -6.34 12.50
C GLY A 412 11.63 -5.79 12.51
N TYR A 413 10.68 -6.70 12.64
CA TYR A 413 9.25 -6.37 12.67
C TYR A 413 8.47 -7.36 13.52
N VAL A 414 7.29 -6.93 13.94
CA VAL A 414 6.27 -7.80 14.54
C VAL A 414 5.23 -8.09 13.48
N GLN A 415 5.06 -9.35 13.11
CA GLN A 415 4.00 -9.81 12.25
C GLN A 415 2.81 -10.26 13.09
N THR A 416 1.64 -9.71 12.80
CA THR A 416 0.39 -10.15 13.42
C THR A 416 -0.59 -10.62 12.36
N THR A 417 -1.12 -11.83 12.52
CA THR A 417 -2.17 -12.38 11.65
C THR A 417 -3.51 -11.74 11.97
N LEU A 418 -4.12 -11.07 11.00
CA LEU A 418 -5.42 -10.42 11.16
C LEU A 418 -6.58 -11.37 10.85
N ARG A 419 -7.55 -11.42 11.76
CA ARG A 419 -8.76 -12.24 11.65
C ARG A 419 -9.94 -11.38 11.21
N LEU A 420 -9.94 -11.03 9.94
CA LEU A 420 -10.98 -10.20 9.31
C LEU A 420 -12.09 -11.10 8.75
N GLU A 421 -13.06 -11.48 9.58
CA GLU A 421 -14.13 -12.39 9.19
C GLU A 421 -14.89 -11.90 7.95
N GLY A 422 -15.12 -12.80 6.99
CA GLY A 422 -15.89 -12.54 5.77
C GLY A 422 -15.21 -11.66 4.72
N VAL A 423 -13.95 -11.25 4.90
CA VAL A 423 -13.17 -10.59 3.83
C VAL A 423 -12.85 -11.60 2.74
N ALA A 424 -13.29 -11.30 1.52
CA ALA A 424 -13.09 -12.17 0.35
C ALA A 424 -11.94 -11.69 -0.55
N GLU A 425 -11.66 -10.38 -0.55
CA GLU A 425 -10.74 -9.74 -1.50
C GLU A 425 -9.78 -8.82 -0.73
N ALA A 426 -8.60 -9.33 -0.38
CA ALA A 426 -7.60 -8.55 0.35
C ALA A 426 -7.06 -7.35 -0.43
N GLU A 427 -7.15 -7.39 -1.77
CA GLU A 427 -6.76 -6.30 -2.67
C GLU A 427 -7.56 -5.01 -2.45
N ARG A 428 -8.73 -5.10 -1.77
CA ARG A 428 -9.61 -3.97 -1.44
C ARG A 428 -9.43 -3.41 -0.05
N LEU A 429 -8.46 -3.93 0.69
CA LEU A 429 -8.18 -3.44 2.02
C LEU A 429 -7.29 -2.20 1.96
N ALA A 430 -7.61 -1.20 2.77
CA ALA A 430 -6.75 -0.07 3.07
C ALA A 430 -6.39 -0.11 4.56
N LEU A 431 -5.17 0.30 4.88
CA LEU A 431 -4.71 0.48 6.24
C LEU A 431 -4.81 1.95 6.61
N THR A 432 -5.31 2.26 7.79
CA THR A 432 -5.19 3.58 8.42
C THR A 432 -4.47 3.47 9.75
N GLN A 433 -4.29 4.60 10.44
CA GLN A 433 -3.64 4.60 11.74
C GLN A 433 -4.37 3.73 12.78
N HIS A 434 -5.71 3.63 12.68
CA HIS A 434 -6.55 2.99 13.70
C HIS A 434 -7.39 1.82 13.19
N ALA A 435 -7.47 1.59 11.87
CA ALA A 435 -8.34 0.56 11.32
C ALA A 435 -7.78 -0.08 10.04
N VAL A 436 -8.32 -1.26 9.73
CA VAL A 436 -8.30 -1.81 8.37
C VAL A 436 -9.68 -1.56 7.75
N ILE A 437 -9.71 -1.07 6.52
CA ILE A 437 -10.93 -0.71 5.81
C ILE A 437 -11.06 -1.60 4.58
N GLU A 438 -12.14 -2.38 4.49
CA GLU A 438 -12.58 -2.96 3.23
C GLU A 438 -13.45 -1.93 2.52
N LEU A 439 -12.97 -1.37 1.41
CA LEU A 439 -13.68 -0.34 0.66
C LEU A 439 -14.93 -0.92 -0.04
N PRO A 440 -16.09 -0.24 -0.01
CA PRO A 440 -17.32 -0.76 -0.60
C PRO A 440 -17.26 -0.78 -2.13
N GLU A 441 -18.08 -1.63 -2.71
CA GLU A 441 -18.43 -1.65 -4.14
C GLU A 441 -19.85 -1.12 -4.32
N LEU A 442 -20.21 -0.79 -5.55
CA LEU A 442 -21.58 -0.33 -5.85
C LEU A 442 -22.66 -1.34 -5.45
N THR A 443 -22.32 -2.63 -5.43
CA THR A 443 -23.25 -3.72 -5.11
C THR A 443 -22.99 -4.36 -3.74
N LYS A 444 -21.93 -3.95 -3.02
CA LYS A 444 -21.50 -4.59 -1.78
C LYS A 444 -20.98 -3.56 -0.78
N ASN A 445 -21.54 -3.56 0.43
CA ASN A 445 -21.02 -2.75 1.52
C ASN A 445 -19.59 -3.18 1.89
N GLY A 446 -18.82 -2.20 2.32
CA GLY A 446 -17.50 -2.37 2.91
C GLY A 446 -17.61 -2.53 4.42
N ARG A 447 -16.45 -2.59 5.07
CA ARG A 447 -16.33 -2.72 6.52
C ARG A 447 -15.14 -1.93 7.05
N VAL A 448 -15.26 -1.45 8.28
CA VAL A 448 -14.16 -0.85 9.03
C VAL A 448 -13.90 -1.72 10.25
N PHE A 449 -12.70 -2.27 10.32
CA PHE A 449 -12.21 -3.13 11.39
C PHE A 449 -11.27 -2.30 12.28
N TYR A 450 -11.75 -1.93 13.47
CA TYR A 450 -10.91 -1.25 14.46
C TYR A 450 -10.15 -2.31 15.26
N CYS A 451 -8.84 -2.17 15.30
CA CYS A 451 -7.96 -2.99 16.13
C CYS A 451 -7.43 -2.04 17.22
N ASP A 452 -7.75 -2.34 18.48
CA ASP A 452 -7.46 -1.61 19.73
C ASP A 452 -6.84 -2.55 20.79
#